data_AF-A0AA37Z5F8-F1
#
_entry.id   AF-A0AA37Z5F8-F1
#
_cell.length_a   1.000
_cell.length_b   1.000
_cell.length_c   1.000
_cell.angle_alpha   90.00
_cell.angle_beta   90.00
_cell.angle_gamma   90.00
#
_symmetry.space_group_name_H-M   'P 1'
#
loop_
_entity.id
_entity.type
_entity.pdbx_description
1 polymer ?
#
loop_
_entity_poly.entity_id
_entity_poly.type
_entity_poly.pdbx_seq_one_letter_code
_entity_poly.pdbx_strand_id
1 'polypeptide(L)'
;MKRVVASVQVVAILNRIYNGSPVSIASISKESKLSVSYLEQIFSKLRSSEIVTSQRGAGGGYHLNKANPSVADVVRAVTHTPDSFEPVLNALEWVPVAQLAQGKSPTP
;
A
#
# COMPACT_ATOMS: atom_id res chain seq x y z
N MET A 1 -9.80 -7.12 -9.61
CA MET A 1 -8.57 -6.49 -10.13
C MET A 1 -8.41 -5.02 -9.76
N LYS A 2 -9.40 -4.13 -9.97
CA LYS A 2 -9.24 -2.68 -9.69
C LYS A 2 -8.74 -2.33 -8.27
N ARG A 3 -9.17 -3.07 -7.23
CA ARG A 3 -8.73 -2.84 -5.84
C ARG A 3 -7.26 -3.16 -5.58
N VAL A 4 -6.73 -4.22 -6.18
CA VAL A 4 -5.34 -4.64 -5.95
C VAL A 4 -4.38 -3.60 -6.50
N VAL A 5 -4.58 -3.21 -7.76
CA VAL A 5 -3.77 -2.17 -8.42
C VAL A 5 -3.84 -0.86 -7.65
N ALA A 6 -5.05 -0.42 -7.26
CA ALA A 6 -5.23 0.77 -6.46
C ALA A 6 -4.49 0.68 -5.10
N SER A 7 -4.51 -0.48 -4.45
CA SER A 7 -3.85 -0.68 -3.15
C SER A 7 -2.33 -0.60 -3.28
N VAL A 8 -1.76 -1.27 -4.29
CA VAL A 8 -0.32 -1.19 -4.58
C VAL A 8 0.09 0.25 -4.90
N GLN A 9 -0.71 0.94 -5.73
CA GLN A 9 -0.47 2.34 -6.08
C GLN A 9 -0.49 3.26 -4.85
N VAL A 10 -1.47 3.12 -3.93
CA VAL A 10 -1.56 4.02 -2.76
C VAL A 10 -0.48 3.74 -1.73
N VAL A 11 -0.02 2.49 -1.59
CA VAL A 11 1.14 2.16 -0.75
C VAL A 11 2.42 2.76 -1.35
N ALA A 12 2.59 2.69 -2.67
CA ALA A 12 3.71 3.33 -3.36
C ALA A 12 3.69 4.86 -3.20
N ILE A 13 2.51 5.48 -3.33
CA ILE A 13 2.31 6.91 -3.11
C ILE A 13 2.63 7.30 -1.67
N LEU A 14 2.08 6.57 -0.69
CA LEU A 14 2.35 6.78 0.73
C LEU A 14 3.85 6.76 1.00
N ASN A 15 4.56 5.74 0.51
CA ASN A 15 6.01 5.64 0.66
C ASN A 15 6.75 6.86 0.06
N ARG A 16 6.32 7.30 -1.13
CA ARG A 16 6.96 8.40 -1.86
C ARG A 16 6.76 9.76 -1.20
N ILE A 17 5.58 10.02 -0.64
CA ILE A 17 5.23 11.32 -0.05
C ILE A 17 5.43 11.38 1.46
N TYR A 18 5.82 10.26 2.08
CA TYR A 18 6.21 10.21 3.48
C TYR A 18 7.51 10.98 3.71
N ASN A 19 7.51 11.89 4.67
CA ASN A 19 8.62 12.79 4.98
C ASN A 19 9.05 12.72 6.46
N GLY A 20 8.76 11.60 7.13
CA GLY A 20 9.00 11.43 8.57
C GLY A 20 7.77 11.72 9.44
N SER A 21 6.69 12.26 8.88
CA SER A 21 5.40 12.45 9.58
C SER A 21 4.27 11.63 8.95
N PRO A 22 3.25 11.19 9.72
CA PRO A 22 2.08 10.52 9.16
C PRO A 22 1.42 11.32 8.04
N VAL A 23 1.04 10.64 6.96
CA VAL A 23 0.43 11.24 5.77
C VAL A 23 -1.09 11.14 5.87
N SER A 24 -1.78 12.27 5.74
CA SER A 24 -3.25 12.28 5.81
C SER A 24 -3.87 11.53 4.62
N ILE A 25 -5.02 10.89 4.85
CA ILE A 25 -5.76 10.21 3.77
C ILE A 25 -6.22 11.18 2.68
N ALA A 26 -6.44 12.46 3.02
CA ALA A 26 -6.76 13.53 2.08
C ALA A 26 -5.58 13.84 1.14
N SER A 27 -4.35 13.87 1.67
CA SER A 27 -3.13 14.02 0.86
C SER A 27 -2.97 12.85 -0.10
N ILE A 28 -3.22 11.62 0.37
CA ILE A 28 -3.15 10.41 -0.47
C ILE A 28 -4.24 10.44 -1.55
N SER A 29 -5.46 10.87 -1.20
CA SER A 29 -6.59 11.05 -2.13
C SER A 29 -6.24 11.99 -3.28
N LYS A 30 -5.61 13.12 -2.97
CA LYS A 30 -5.16 14.10 -3.96
C LYS A 30 -4.17 13.48 -4.95
N GLU A 31 -3.16 12.75 -4.46
CA GLU A 31 -2.12 12.19 -5.33
C GLU A 31 -2.53 10.93 -6.07
N SER A 32 -3.39 10.11 -5.48
CA SER A 32 -3.89 8.89 -6.13
C SER A 32 -5.08 9.15 -7.04
N LYS A 33 -5.72 10.32 -6.94
CA LYS A 33 -7.00 10.65 -7.59
C LYS A 33 -8.12 9.65 -7.24
N LEU A 34 -8.08 9.10 -6.03
CA LEU A 34 -9.10 8.18 -5.51
C LEU A 34 -9.90 8.89 -4.43
N SER A 35 -11.19 8.57 -4.30
CA SER A 35 -12.03 9.16 -3.26
C SER A 35 -11.55 8.75 -1.87
N VAL A 36 -11.72 9.65 -0.88
CA VAL A 36 -11.37 9.38 0.53
C VAL A 36 -12.06 8.11 1.03
N SER A 37 -13.36 7.97 0.79
CA SER A 37 -14.12 6.77 1.23
C SER A 37 -13.55 5.47 0.65
N TYR A 38 -13.05 5.48 -0.60
CA TYR A 38 -12.43 4.30 -1.17
C TYR A 38 -11.07 4.00 -0.53
N LEU A 39 -10.28 5.04 -0.26
CA LEU A 39 -9.04 4.89 0.49
C LEU A 39 -9.29 4.36 1.90
N GLU A 40 -10.32 4.82 2.60
CA GLU A 40 -10.63 4.33 3.96
C GLU A 40 -10.87 2.82 3.97
N GLN A 41 -11.56 2.29 2.94
CA GLN A 41 -11.74 0.85 2.79
C GLN A 41 -10.42 0.10 2.54
N ILE A 42 -9.53 0.67 1.70
CA ILE A 42 -8.21 0.09 1.43
C ILE A 42 -7.35 0.11 2.70
N PHE A 43 -7.25 1.28 3.35
CA PHE A 43 -6.40 1.52 4.52
C PHE A 43 -6.88 0.76 5.75
N SER A 44 -8.18 0.50 5.88
CA SER A 44 -8.70 -0.41 6.90
C SER A 44 -8.08 -1.81 6.78
N LYS A 45 -8.01 -2.37 5.57
CA LYS A 45 -7.43 -3.69 5.32
C LYS A 45 -5.92 -3.72 5.49
N LEU A 46 -5.24 -2.72 4.96
CA LEU A 46 -3.78 -2.57 5.11
C LEU A 46 -3.40 -2.44 6.58
N ARG A 47 -4.20 -1.72 7.38
CA ARG A 47 -3.97 -1.57 8.82
C ARG A 47 -4.21 -2.87 9.57
N SER A 48 -5.29 -3.59 9.29
CA SER A 48 -5.56 -4.90 9.91
C SER A 48 -4.51 -5.96 9.58
N SER A 49 -3.79 -5.78 8.47
CA SER A 49 -2.69 -6.65 8.04
C SER A 49 -1.31 -6.09 8.41
N GLU A 50 -1.27 -5.07 9.27
CA GLU A 50 -0.05 -4.47 9.80
C GLU A 50 0.91 -3.91 8.73
N ILE A 51 0.41 -3.57 7.54
CA ILE A 51 1.19 -2.90 6.49
C ILE A 51 1.34 -1.41 6.80
N VAL A 52 0.30 -0.81 7.38
CA VAL A 52 0.27 0.61 7.77
C VAL A 52 -0.18 0.79 9.20
N THR A 53 0.32 1.84 9.83
CA THR A 53 -0.12 2.30 11.15
C THR A 53 -0.83 3.64 11.02
N SER A 54 -1.92 3.82 11.77
CA SER A 54 -2.65 5.09 11.81
C SER A 54 -2.33 5.87 13.08
N GLN A 55 -2.06 7.17 12.94
CA GLN A 55 -1.97 8.11 14.06
C GLN A 55 -3.20 9.03 14.07
N ARG A 56 -3.82 9.22 15.23
CA ARG A 56 -4.97 10.11 15.42
C ARG A 56 -4.52 11.51 15.85
N GLY A 57 -5.43 12.49 15.74
CA GLY A 57 -5.21 13.88 16.18
C GLY A 57 -4.83 14.83 15.04
N ALA A 58 -4.59 16.10 15.40
CA ALA A 58 -4.12 17.11 14.45
C ALA A 58 -2.74 16.71 13.89
N GLY A 59 -2.60 16.69 12.57
CA GLY A 59 -1.40 16.16 11.90
C GLY A 59 -1.29 14.63 11.90
N GLY A 60 -2.36 13.92 12.29
CA GLY A 60 -2.44 12.47 12.16
C GLY A 60 -2.57 12.00 10.71
N GLY A 61 -2.57 10.68 10.52
CA GLY A 61 -2.56 10.07 9.20
C GLY A 61 -2.03 8.64 9.24
N TYR A 62 -1.46 8.20 8.12
CA TYR A 62 -0.90 6.87 7.96
C TYR A 62 0.59 6.92 7.65
N HIS A 63 1.32 5.92 8.11
CA HIS A 63 2.69 5.63 7.68
C HIS A 63 2.85 4.12 7.53
N LEU A 64 3.88 3.68 6.81
CA LEU A 64 4.18 2.27 6.67
C LEU A 64 4.69 1.71 8.01
N ASN A 65 4.15 0.57 8.43
CA ASN A 65 4.62 -0.14 9.62
C ASN A 65 5.88 -0.97 9.29
N LYS A 66 5.90 -1.56 8.08
CA LYS A 66 7.09 -2.21 7.50
C LYS A 66 7.83 -1.20 6.63
N ALA A 67 9.15 -1.12 6.76
CA ALA A 67 9.96 -0.20 5.95
C ALA A 67 9.84 -0.43 4.44
N ASN A 68 9.59 -1.69 4.02
CA ASN A 68 9.56 -2.03 2.60
C ASN A 68 8.59 -3.22 2.33
N PRO A 69 7.26 -3.00 2.34
CA PRO A 69 6.31 -4.06 2.03
C PRO A 69 6.46 -4.52 0.58
N SER A 70 6.33 -5.83 0.36
CA SER A 70 6.32 -6.42 -0.98
C SER A 70 4.96 -6.23 -1.67
N VAL A 71 4.92 -6.40 -2.99
CA VAL A 71 3.65 -6.46 -3.72
C VAL A 71 2.79 -7.62 -3.21
N ALA A 72 3.41 -8.77 -2.91
CA ALA A 72 2.73 -9.92 -2.33
C ALA A 72 2.04 -9.58 -1.00
N ASP A 73 2.74 -8.88 -0.09
CA ASP A 73 2.18 -8.42 1.20
C ASP A 73 0.90 -7.58 0.99
N VAL A 74 0.94 -6.63 0.06
CA VAL A 74 -0.21 -5.77 -0.23
C VAL A 74 -1.36 -6.56 -0.84
N VAL A 75 -1.08 -7.49 -1.76
CA VAL A 75 -2.12 -8.33 -2.37
C VAL A 75 -2.80 -9.16 -1.29
N ARG A 76 -2.04 -9.87 -0.46
CA ARG A 76 -2.55 -10.70 0.66
C ARG A 76 -3.40 -9.87 1.64
N ALA A 77 -2.97 -8.64 1.94
CA ALA A 77 -3.71 -7.75 2.84
C ALA A 77 -5.09 -7.33 2.28
N VAL A 78 -5.17 -7.06 0.97
CA VAL A 78 -6.36 -6.43 0.39
C VAL A 78 -7.25 -7.39 -0.38
N THR A 79 -6.88 -8.64 -0.61
CA THR A 79 -7.72 -9.61 -1.30
C THR A 79 -7.53 -11.02 -0.77
N HIS A 80 -8.59 -11.82 -0.84
CA HIS A 80 -8.46 -13.25 -0.69
C HIS A 80 -8.02 -13.84 -2.04
N THR A 81 -6.90 -14.55 -2.04
CA THR A 81 -6.37 -15.26 -3.20
C THR A 81 -6.58 -16.76 -3.01
N PRO A 82 -7.01 -17.50 -4.04
CA PRO A 82 -7.04 -18.96 -3.97
C PRO A 82 -5.62 -19.51 -3.92
N ASP A 83 -5.43 -20.70 -3.35
CA ASP A 83 -4.13 -21.36 -3.22
C ASP A 83 -3.39 -21.52 -4.57
N SER A 84 -4.15 -21.67 -5.66
CA SER A 84 -3.60 -21.73 -7.02
C SER A 84 -2.86 -20.45 -7.46
N PHE A 85 -3.05 -19.34 -6.74
CA PHE A 85 -2.37 -18.08 -7.00
C PHE A 85 -1.10 -17.87 -6.15
N GLU A 86 -0.84 -18.72 -5.15
CA GLU A 86 0.35 -18.61 -4.29
C GLU A 86 1.69 -18.61 -5.06
N PRO A 87 1.90 -19.41 -6.12
CA PRO A 87 3.13 -19.32 -6.90
C PRO A 87 3.39 -17.92 -7.47
N VAL A 88 2.33 -17.20 -7.85
CA VAL A 88 2.43 -15.82 -8.34
C VAL A 88 2.78 -14.87 -7.20
N LEU A 89 2.19 -15.05 -6.01
CA LEU A 89 2.51 -14.23 -4.84
C LEU A 89 3.94 -14.45 -4.37
N ASN A 90 4.42 -15.69 -4.34
CA ASN A 90 5.81 -16.03 -4.01
C ASN A 90 6.79 -15.36 -4.98
N ALA A 91 6.47 -15.34 -6.27
CA ALA A 91 7.25 -14.61 -7.28
C ALA A 91 7.22 -13.08 -7.11
N LEU A 92 6.35 -12.53 -6.26
CA LEU A 92 6.23 -11.09 -5.98
C LEU A 92 6.76 -10.72 -4.59
N GLU A 93 7.25 -11.66 -3.78
CA GLU A 93 7.77 -11.40 -2.43
C GLU A 93 9.04 -10.55 -2.44
N TRP A 94 9.87 -10.71 -3.46
CA TRP A 94 11.09 -9.93 -3.65
C TRP A 94 10.85 -8.59 -4.35
N VAL A 95 9.61 -8.29 -4.75
CA VAL A 95 9.25 -7.04 -5.42
C VAL A 95 8.71 -6.04 -4.39
N PRO A 96 9.52 -5.07 -3.93
CA PRO A 96 9.07 -4.08 -2.97
C PRO A 96 8.22 -3.02 -3.65
N VAL A 97 7.16 -2.56 -2.99
CA VAL A 97 6.24 -1.57 -3.57
C VAL A 97 6.95 -0.26 -3.92
N ALA A 98 8.01 0.10 -3.19
CA ALA A 98 8.81 1.29 -3.44
C ALA A 98 9.48 1.31 -4.83
N GLN A 99 9.80 0.15 -5.42
CA GLN A 99 10.40 0.08 -6.76
C GLN A 99 9.41 0.51 -7.85
N LEU A 100 8.12 0.21 -7.66
CA LEU A 100 7.06 0.55 -8.61
C LEU A 100 6.83 2.06 -8.71
N ALA A 101 7.12 2.81 -7.64
CA ALA A 101 7.01 4.28 -7.64
C ALA A 101 8.03 4.95 -8.57
N GLN A 102 9.12 4.26 -8.92
CA GLN A 102 10.24 4.82 -9.68
C GLN A 102 10.22 4.47 -11.17
N GLY A 103 9.22 3.70 -11.65
CA GLY A 103 9.20 3.21 -13.03
C GLY A 103 10.38 2.30 -13.40
N LYS A 104 11.14 1.83 -12.40
CA LYS A 104 12.24 0.89 -12.59
C LYS A 104 11.69 -0.52 -12.58
N SER A 105 12.12 -1.32 -13.56
CA SER A 105 11.85 -2.75 -13.56
C SER A 105 12.42 -3.38 -12.29
N PRO A 106 11.66 -4.26 -11.61
CA PRO A 106 12.20 -5.02 -10.50
C PRO A 106 13.34 -5.89 -11.05
N THR A 107 14.53 -5.68 -10.52
CA THR A 107 15.74 -6.41 -10.91
C THR A 107 15.80 -7.66 -10.01
N PRO A 108 15.90 -8.87 -10.59
CA PRO A 108 16.03 -10.09 -9.81
C PRO A 108 17.37 -10.15 -9.05
#